data_AF-A0A377V0T0-F1
#
_entry.id   AF-A0A377V0T0-F1
#
_cell.length_a   1.000
_cell.length_b   1.000
_cell.length_c   1.000
_cell.angle_alpha   90.00
_cell.angle_beta   90.00
_cell.angle_gamma   90.00
#
_symmetry.space_group_name_H-M   'P 1'
#
loop_
_entity.id
_entity.type
_entity.pdbx_description
1 polymer ?
#
loop_
_entity_poly.entity_id
_entity_poly.type
_entity_poly.pdbx_seq_one_letter_code
_entity_poly.pdbx_strand_id
1 'polypeptide(L)'
;MYRRKFDAAGVHPDDFRELDDLQKFPCTTKQDLRDNYPFDTFAVPMEQVVRIHASSGTTGKPTVVGYTQNDIDNWANIVARSLRAAGGSAKDKIHVAYGYGLFTGGLGAHYGAERLGATVIPMSGGQTEKTGAADPRFPAGYDHGDAVLLSESD
;
A
#
# COMPACT_ATOMS: atom_id res chain seq x y z
N MET A 1 -5.07 18.00 12.56
CA MET A 1 -4.24 18.69 11.55
C MET A 1 -5.06 19.51 10.53
N TYR A 2 -5.92 18.88 9.72
CA TYR A 2 -6.61 19.52 8.57
C TYR A 2 -7.40 20.78 8.91
N ARG A 3 -8.14 20.79 10.03
CA ARG A 3 -8.88 21.98 10.48
C ARG A 3 -8.02 23.24 10.51
N ARG A 4 -6.84 23.17 11.14
CA ARG A 4 -5.89 24.30 11.20
C ARG A 4 -5.40 24.74 9.82
N LYS A 5 -5.15 23.79 8.91
CA LYS A 5 -4.67 24.13 7.55
C LYS A 5 -5.77 24.79 6.72
N PHE A 6 -7.01 24.31 6.85
CA PHE A 6 -8.16 24.86 6.15
C PHE A 6 -8.49 26.26 6.66
N ASP A 7 -8.53 26.45 7.99
CA ASP A 7 -8.73 27.75 8.62
C ASP A 7 -7.65 28.77 8.19
N ALA A 8 -6.37 28.35 8.13
CA ALA A 8 -5.26 29.21 7.72
C ALA A 8 -5.29 29.58 6.22
N ALA A 9 -5.84 28.70 5.38
CA ALA A 9 -6.05 28.96 3.95
C ALA A 9 -7.38 29.69 3.67
N GLY A 10 -8.23 29.89 4.68
CA GLY A 10 -9.53 30.54 4.52
C GLY A 10 -10.54 29.72 3.73
N VAL A 11 -10.46 28.38 3.78
CA VAL A 11 -11.35 27.46 3.06
C VAL A 11 -12.11 26.54 4.00
N HIS A 12 -13.34 26.18 3.62
CA HIS A 12 -14.19 25.22 4.30
C HIS A 12 -14.56 24.07 3.34
N PRO A 13 -14.86 22.85 3.82
CA PRO A 13 -15.33 21.77 2.94
C PRO A 13 -16.53 22.16 2.06
N ASP A 14 -17.42 23.05 2.52
CA ASP A 14 -18.57 23.54 1.74
C ASP A 14 -18.19 24.40 0.51
N ASP A 15 -16.92 24.80 0.40
CA ASP A 15 -16.37 25.51 -0.77
C ASP A 15 -16.03 24.56 -1.93
N PHE A 16 -16.12 23.25 -1.72
CA PHE A 16 -15.98 22.21 -2.75
C PHE A 16 -17.34 21.85 -3.37
N ARG A 17 -17.63 22.40 -4.54
CA ARG A 17 -18.88 22.19 -5.29
C ARG A 17 -18.66 21.45 -6.61
N GLU A 18 -17.47 21.60 -7.18
CA GLU A 18 -17.03 20.90 -8.39
C GLU A 18 -15.54 20.52 -8.30
N LEU A 19 -15.08 19.64 -9.20
CA LEU A 19 -13.70 19.12 -9.16
C LEU A 19 -12.63 20.22 -9.24
N ASP A 20 -12.90 21.28 -10.00
CA ASP A 20 -11.99 22.40 -10.17
C ASP A 20 -11.80 23.20 -8.86
N ASP A 21 -12.71 23.08 -7.88
CA ASP A 21 -12.58 23.72 -6.57
C ASP A 21 -11.48 23.10 -5.71
N LEU A 22 -10.99 21.89 -6.05
CA LEU A 22 -9.92 21.23 -5.30
C LEU A 22 -8.66 22.10 -5.21
N GLN A 23 -8.40 22.94 -6.22
CA GLN A 23 -7.26 23.86 -6.24
C GLN A 23 -7.30 24.93 -5.13
N LYS A 24 -8.47 25.18 -4.52
CA LYS A 24 -8.61 26.10 -3.39
C LYS A 24 -8.01 25.52 -2.10
N PHE A 25 -7.96 24.20 -1.99
CA PHE A 25 -7.56 23.52 -0.76
C PHE A 25 -6.02 23.40 -0.66
N PRO A 26 -5.44 23.57 0.55
CA PRO A 26 -4.00 23.49 0.73
C PRO A 26 -3.48 22.06 0.57
N CYS A 27 -2.33 21.90 -0.10
CA CYS A 27 -1.65 20.61 -0.21
C CYS A 27 -1.17 20.09 1.15
N THR A 28 -1.18 18.75 1.33
CA THR A 28 -0.51 18.05 2.43
C THR A 28 0.88 17.61 2.00
N THR A 29 1.87 17.83 2.84
CA THR A 29 3.29 17.53 2.61
C THR A 29 3.78 16.43 3.55
N LYS A 30 4.97 15.89 3.25
CA LYS A 30 5.63 14.94 4.16
C LYS A 30 5.96 15.55 5.52
N GLN A 31 6.17 16.87 5.58
CA GLN A 31 6.45 17.56 6.84
C GLN A 31 5.24 17.57 7.76
N ASP A 32 4.03 17.78 7.22
CA ASP A 32 2.79 17.71 8.00
C ASP A 32 2.66 16.36 8.74
N LEU A 33 2.99 15.25 8.07
CA LEU A 33 2.97 13.92 8.69
C LEU A 33 4.03 13.74 9.79
N ARG A 34 5.21 14.35 9.62
CA ARG A 34 6.30 14.28 10.61
C ARG A 34 6.00 15.10 11.86
N ASP A 35 5.37 16.25 11.70
CA ASP A 35 5.01 17.16 12.79
C ASP A 35 3.85 16.63 13.65
N ASN A 36 3.07 15.69 13.09
CA ASN A 36 1.89 15.07 13.73
C ASN A 36 2.15 13.57 14.03
N TYR A 37 3.42 13.18 14.20
CA TYR A 37 3.81 11.83 14.57
C TYR A 37 3.42 11.49 16.02
N PRO A 38 3.03 10.25 16.35
CA PRO A 38 2.84 9.13 15.41
C PRO A 38 1.43 9.05 14.81
N PHE A 39 0.41 9.57 15.49
CA PHE A 39 -1.00 9.25 15.18
C PHE A 39 -1.92 10.47 15.07
N ASP A 40 -1.41 11.70 15.22
CA ASP A 40 -2.23 12.91 15.26
C ASP A 40 -2.88 13.27 13.90
N THR A 41 -2.50 12.53 12.85
CA THR A 41 -3.11 12.58 11.52
C THR A 41 -4.34 11.70 11.38
N PHE A 42 -4.63 10.82 12.35
CA PHE A 42 -5.76 9.90 12.27
C PHE A 42 -7.09 10.64 12.48
N ALA A 43 -8.10 10.24 11.72
CA ALA A 43 -9.43 10.84 11.74
C ALA A 43 -10.47 9.98 12.52
N VAL A 44 -10.02 8.87 13.11
CA VAL A 44 -10.82 7.97 13.95
C VAL A 44 -10.07 7.66 15.24
N PRO A 45 -10.77 7.27 16.32
CA PRO A 45 -10.13 6.76 17.53
C PRO A 45 -9.24 5.55 17.25
N MET A 46 -8.16 5.39 18.03
CA MET A 46 -7.14 4.35 17.80
C MET A 46 -7.72 2.92 17.88
N GLU A 47 -8.75 2.70 18.69
CA GLU A 47 -9.48 1.44 18.81
C GLU A 47 -10.21 1.01 17.52
N GLN A 48 -10.42 1.92 16.56
CA GLN A 48 -10.96 1.60 15.24
C GLN A 48 -9.86 1.29 14.20
N VAL A 49 -8.60 1.53 14.54
CA VAL A 49 -7.45 1.30 13.65
C VAL A 49 -6.96 -0.14 13.84
N VAL A 50 -7.06 -0.95 12.78
CA VAL A 50 -6.68 -2.37 12.80
C VAL A 50 -5.27 -2.62 12.26
N ARG A 51 -4.65 -1.61 11.63
CA ARG A 51 -3.30 -1.73 11.05
C ARG A 51 -2.54 -0.41 11.09
N ILE A 52 -1.25 -0.51 11.38
CA ILE A 52 -0.26 0.55 11.19
C ILE A 52 0.78 0.10 10.15
N HIS A 53 1.14 1.00 9.25
CA HIS A 53 2.32 0.89 8.40
C HIS A 53 3.22 2.11 8.57
N ALA A 54 4.48 1.97 8.18
CA ALA A 54 5.45 3.05 8.21
C ALA A 54 6.41 2.98 7.01
N SER A 55 6.76 4.13 6.45
CA SER A 55 7.80 4.21 5.41
C SER A 55 9.18 4.35 6.04
N SER A 56 10.23 3.89 5.37
CA SER A 56 11.61 4.25 5.72
C SER A 56 11.78 5.78 5.62
N GLY A 57 11.95 6.44 6.76
CA GLY A 57 12.21 7.87 6.80
C GLY A 57 13.66 8.11 6.38
N THR A 58 13.90 8.68 5.20
CA THR A 58 15.24 9.12 4.78
C THR A 58 15.85 10.19 5.71
N THR A 59 15.03 10.81 6.55
CA THR A 59 15.38 11.93 7.45
C THR A 59 15.19 11.57 8.93
N GLY A 60 15.25 10.29 9.31
CA GLY A 60 15.28 9.83 10.70
C GLY A 60 13.92 9.51 11.34
N LYS A 61 12.90 10.36 11.17
CA LYS A 61 11.52 10.04 11.63
C LYS A 61 10.70 9.38 10.51
N PRO A 62 10.24 8.12 10.68
CA PRO A 62 9.34 7.51 9.72
C PRO A 62 7.98 8.22 9.73
N THR A 63 7.32 8.25 8.58
CA THR A 63 5.91 8.64 8.51
C THR A 63 5.05 7.42 8.75
N VAL A 64 4.08 7.57 9.65
CA VAL A 64 3.17 6.51 10.10
C VAL A 64 1.80 6.72 9.46
N VAL A 65 1.17 5.62 9.05
CA VAL A 65 -0.19 5.60 8.50
C VAL A 65 -0.99 4.51 9.20
N GLY A 66 -2.29 4.76 9.40
CA GLY A 66 -3.23 3.86 10.05
C GLY A 66 -4.38 3.52 9.12
N TYR A 67 -4.96 2.33 9.31
CA TYR A 67 -6.07 1.83 8.49
C TYR A 67 -7.16 1.26 9.40
N THR A 68 -8.41 1.62 9.14
CA THR A 68 -9.58 0.91 9.65
C THR A 68 -9.75 -0.42 8.92
N GLN A 69 -10.64 -1.29 9.39
CA GLN A 69 -10.97 -2.53 8.68
C GLN A 69 -11.47 -2.25 7.26
N ASN A 70 -12.33 -1.25 7.09
CA ASN A 70 -12.83 -0.83 5.78
C ASN A 70 -11.71 -0.35 4.85
N ASP A 71 -10.70 0.35 5.38
CA ASP A 71 -9.56 0.78 4.57
C ASP A 71 -8.72 -0.41 4.09
N ILE A 72 -8.52 -1.43 4.93
CA ILE A 72 -7.85 -2.69 4.54
C ILE A 72 -8.66 -3.41 3.45
N ASP A 73 -9.98 -3.50 3.60
CA ASP A 73 -10.85 -4.14 2.60
C ASP A 73 -10.84 -3.41 1.25
N ASN A 74 -10.84 -2.08 1.28
CA ASN A 74 -10.72 -1.26 0.08
C ASN A 74 -9.35 -1.40 -0.58
N TRP A 75 -8.28 -1.42 0.22
CA TRP A 75 -6.93 -1.64 -0.29
C TRP A 75 -6.79 -3.00 -0.98
N ALA A 76 -7.29 -4.07 -0.36
CA ALA A 76 -7.32 -5.41 -0.94
C ALA A 76 -8.08 -5.43 -2.28
N ASN A 77 -9.24 -4.76 -2.35
CA ASN A 77 -10.03 -4.67 -3.58
C ASN A 77 -9.29 -3.93 -4.71
N ILE A 78 -8.60 -2.83 -4.40
CA ILE A 78 -7.83 -2.06 -5.38
C ILE A 78 -6.65 -2.90 -5.89
N VAL A 79 -5.91 -3.55 -5.01
CA VAL A 79 -4.77 -4.40 -5.43
C VAL A 79 -5.23 -5.62 -6.22
N ALA A 80 -6.32 -6.28 -5.82
CA ALA A 80 -6.94 -7.36 -6.60
C ALA A 80 -7.34 -6.90 -8.01
N ARG A 81 -7.92 -5.69 -8.13
CA ARG A 81 -8.25 -5.07 -9.42
C ARG A 81 -7.01 -4.81 -10.25
N SER A 82 -5.93 -4.32 -9.65
CA SER A 82 -4.65 -4.11 -10.35
C SER A 82 -4.05 -5.42 -10.86
N LEU A 83 -4.04 -6.47 -10.04
CA LEU A 83 -3.57 -7.81 -10.44
C LEU A 83 -4.43 -8.39 -11.57
N ARG A 84 -5.76 -8.22 -11.50
CA ARG A 84 -6.68 -8.59 -12.58
C ARG A 84 -6.41 -7.82 -13.87
N ALA A 85 -6.15 -6.52 -13.78
CA ALA A 85 -5.81 -5.69 -14.93
C ALA A 85 -4.47 -6.10 -15.57
N ALA A 86 -3.54 -6.65 -14.78
CA ALA A 86 -2.30 -7.26 -15.24
C ALA A 86 -2.46 -8.68 -15.82
N GLY A 87 -3.70 -9.19 -15.92
CA GLY A 87 -4.00 -10.53 -16.45
C GLY A 87 -4.11 -11.63 -15.40
N GLY A 88 -3.90 -11.32 -14.12
CA GLY A 88 -4.04 -12.29 -13.03
C GLY A 88 -5.47 -12.74 -12.79
N SER A 89 -5.62 -13.97 -12.29
CA SER A 89 -6.89 -14.63 -12.04
C SER A 89 -6.80 -15.53 -10.79
N ALA A 90 -7.93 -16.09 -10.38
CA ALA A 90 -7.98 -17.05 -9.28
C ALA A 90 -7.26 -18.38 -9.57
N LYS A 91 -6.87 -18.64 -10.82
CA LYS A 91 -6.13 -19.84 -11.21
C LYS A 91 -4.62 -19.70 -10.97
N ASP A 92 -4.14 -18.47 -10.80
CA ASP A 92 -2.72 -18.19 -10.74
C ASP A 92 -2.14 -18.41 -9.35
N LYS A 93 -0.82 -18.64 -9.32
CA LYS A 93 -0.02 -18.61 -8.09
C LYS A 93 0.76 -17.31 -8.09
N ILE A 94 0.63 -16.50 -7.04
CA ILE A 94 1.25 -15.18 -6.96
C ILE A 94 2.40 -15.22 -5.97
N HIS A 95 3.61 -15.02 -6.49
CA HIS A 95 4.82 -14.97 -5.68
C HIS A 95 5.08 -13.55 -5.18
N VAL A 96 4.78 -13.30 -3.91
CA VAL A 96 4.92 -11.96 -3.31
C VAL A 96 6.34 -11.80 -2.74
N ALA A 97 7.21 -11.18 -3.54
CA ALA A 97 8.59 -10.87 -3.16
C ALA A 97 8.76 -9.48 -2.51
N TYR A 98 7.70 -8.68 -2.37
CA TYR A 98 7.77 -7.45 -1.59
C TYR A 98 8.00 -7.75 -0.10
N GLY A 99 8.82 -6.94 0.57
CA GLY A 99 9.09 -7.06 1.99
C GLY A 99 7.81 -7.03 2.85
N TYR A 100 7.63 -8.03 3.69
CA TYR A 100 6.58 -8.07 4.71
C TYR A 100 7.03 -7.38 5.99
N GLY A 101 6.16 -6.56 6.57
CA GLY A 101 6.42 -5.84 7.82
C GLY A 101 5.76 -4.46 7.81
N LEU A 102 6.45 -3.46 8.37
CA LEU A 102 5.96 -2.08 8.39
C LEU A 102 5.85 -1.48 6.98
N PHE A 103 6.62 -1.98 6.02
CA PHE A 103 6.46 -1.61 4.61
C PHE A 103 5.12 -2.12 4.06
N THR A 104 4.46 -1.29 3.26
CA THR A 104 3.12 -1.57 2.73
C THR A 104 3.12 -2.61 1.60
N GLY A 105 4.24 -2.78 0.89
CA GLY A 105 4.29 -3.62 -0.33
C GLY A 105 3.89 -5.08 -0.08
N GLY A 106 4.54 -5.77 0.86
CA GLY A 106 4.30 -7.20 1.11
C GLY A 106 2.86 -7.50 1.48
N LEU A 107 2.35 -6.83 2.53
CA LEU A 107 0.97 -7.05 2.99
C LEU A 107 -0.07 -6.53 2.00
N GLY A 108 0.20 -5.44 1.27
CA GLY A 108 -0.71 -4.94 0.24
C GLY A 108 -0.91 -5.92 -0.90
N ALA A 109 0.21 -6.41 -1.46
CA ALA A 109 0.20 -7.42 -2.51
C ALA A 109 -0.45 -8.72 -2.02
N HIS A 110 -0.17 -9.13 -0.78
CA HIS A 110 -0.76 -10.30 -0.15
C HIS A 110 -2.30 -10.23 -0.12
N TYR A 111 -2.86 -9.18 0.48
CA TYR A 111 -4.31 -9.04 0.61
C TYR A 111 -5.00 -8.93 -0.75
N GLY A 112 -4.38 -8.25 -1.72
CA GLY A 112 -4.93 -8.16 -3.06
C GLY A 112 -4.92 -9.49 -3.81
N ALA A 113 -3.84 -10.26 -3.70
CA ALA A 113 -3.73 -11.57 -4.33
C ALA A 113 -4.70 -12.58 -3.72
N GLU A 114 -4.85 -12.59 -2.39
CA GLU A 114 -5.84 -13.42 -1.69
C GLU A 114 -7.27 -13.00 -2.06
N ARG A 115 -7.56 -11.70 -2.11
CA ARG A 115 -8.86 -11.15 -2.53
C ARG A 115 -9.20 -11.46 -3.99
N LEU A 116 -8.20 -11.55 -4.87
CA LEU A 116 -8.38 -12.00 -6.26
C LEU A 116 -8.82 -13.47 -6.35
N GLY A 117 -8.57 -14.25 -5.29
CA GLY A 117 -8.79 -15.70 -5.23
C GLY A 117 -7.58 -16.52 -5.72
N ALA A 118 -6.43 -15.87 -5.93
CA ALA A 118 -5.21 -16.55 -6.36
C ALA A 118 -4.53 -17.27 -5.17
N THR A 119 -3.69 -18.26 -5.47
CA THR A 119 -2.86 -18.89 -4.44
C THR A 119 -1.67 -17.98 -4.12
N VAL A 120 -1.52 -17.53 -2.88
CA VAL A 120 -0.44 -16.60 -2.48
C VAL A 120 0.77 -17.37 -1.96
N ILE A 121 1.97 -17.06 -2.48
CA ILE A 121 3.26 -17.52 -1.95
C ILE A 121 3.92 -16.33 -1.23
N PRO A 122 3.88 -16.27 0.11
CA PRO A 122 4.30 -15.10 0.89
C PRO A 122 5.82 -15.12 1.17
N MET A 123 6.63 -14.91 0.14
CA MET A 123 8.07 -15.12 0.21
C MET A 123 8.85 -13.97 0.88
N SER A 124 8.36 -12.73 0.75
CA SER A 124 9.07 -11.50 1.19
C SER A 124 10.35 -11.21 0.37
N GLY A 125 11.02 -10.09 0.65
CA GLY A 125 12.12 -9.54 -0.15
C GLY A 125 13.52 -10.04 0.21
N GLY A 126 13.66 -11.30 0.60
CA GLY A 126 14.95 -11.88 0.99
C GLY A 126 15.12 -13.33 0.53
N GLN A 127 16.27 -13.93 0.88
CA GLN A 127 16.60 -15.33 0.52
C GLN A 127 16.57 -15.58 -1.00
N THR A 128 17.43 -14.87 -1.76
CA THR A 128 17.55 -14.96 -3.22
C THR A 128 17.71 -16.40 -3.74
N GLU A 129 18.41 -17.27 -3.00
CA GLU A 129 18.58 -18.67 -3.37
C GLU A 129 17.27 -19.49 -3.30
N LYS A 130 16.31 -19.08 -2.46
CA LYS A 130 15.02 -19.78 -2.25
C LYS A 130 13.85 -19.15 -3.02
N THR A 131 13.98 -17.92 -3.52
CA THR A 131 12.94 -17.20 -4.29
C THR A 131 12.79 -17.67 -5.73
N GLY A 132 13.65 -18.58 -6.20
CA GLY A 132 13.58 -19.14 -7.55
C GLY A 132 14.78 -18.87 -8.46
N ALA A 133 15.95 -18.49 -7.92
CA ALA A 133 17.20 -18.50 -8.71
C ALA A 133 17.57 -19.89 -9.28
N ALA A 134 16.87 -20.96 -8.86
CA ALA A 134 17.01 -22.32 -9.39
C ALA A 134 15.84 -22.78 -10.28
N ASP A 135 14.81 -21.95 -10.53
CA ASP A 135 13.75 -22.28 -11.50
C ASP A 135 14.17 -21.78 -12.90
N PRO A 136 14.42 -22.68 -13.86
CA PRO A 136 14.96 -22.35 -15.18
C PRO A 136 14.02 -21.47 -16.05
N ARG A 137 12.79 -21.20 -15.58
CA ARG A 137 11.86 -20.27 -16.25
C ARG A 137 12.15 -18.80 -15.96
N PHE A 138 12.99 -18.48 -14.98
CA PHE A 138 13.39 -17.09 -14.69
C PHE A 138 14.78 -16.80 -15.27
N PRO A 139 14.94 -15.75 -16.09
CA PRO A 139 16.24 -15.40 -16.65
C PRO A 139 17.19 -14.91 -15.54
N ALA A 140 18.46 -15.33 -15.61
CA ALA A 140 19.50 -14.86 -14.73
C ALA A 140 19.69 -13.33 -14.86
N GLY A 141 19.60 -12.60 -13.76
CA GLY A 141 19.76 -11.14 -13.72
C GLY A 141 18.47 -10.32 -13.50
N TYR A 142 17.33 -10.97 -13.22
CA TYR A 142 16.09 -10.28 -12.87
C TYR A 142 16.17 -9.68 -11.46
N ASP A 143 15.91 -8.39 -11.30
CA ASP A 143 15.85 -7.73 -9.99
C ASP A 143 14.57 -8.18 -9.27
N HIS A 144 14.72 -8.90 -8.15
CA HIS A 144 13.64 -9.63 -7.46
C HIS A 144 12.75 -8.73 -6.59
N GLY A 145 12.66 -7.44 -6.92
CA GLY A 145 11.95 -6.43 -6.12
C GLY A 145 10.43 -6.45 -6.22
N ASP A 146 9.84 -7.20 -7.16
CA ASP A 146 8.42 -7.11 -7.53
C ASP A 146 7.64 -8.42 -7.34
N ALA A 147 6.32 -8.31 -7.15
CA ALA A 147 5.44 -9.47 -7.12
C ALA A 147 5.33 -10.08 -8.53
N VAL A 148 5.60 -11.39 -8.64
CA VAL A 148 5.60 -12.11 -9.93
C VAL A 148 4.36 -12.99 -10.03
N LEU A 149 3.64 -12.85 -11.14
CA LEU A 149 2.53 -13.74 -11.52
C LEU A 149 3.11 -15.02 -12.11
N LEU A 150 2.83 -16.16 -11.47
CA LEU A 150 3.16 -17.48 -12.02
C LEU A 150 1.87 -18.11 -12.53
N SER A 151 1.62 -17.96 -13.84
CA SER A 151 0.59 -18.72 -14.53
C SER A 151 1.18 -20.07 -14.93
N GLU A 152 0.59 -21.17 -14.48
CA GLU A 152 0.85 -22.46 -15.12
C GLU A 152 0.13 -22.47 -16.48
N SER A 153 0.91 -22.52 -17.55
CA SER A 153 0.47 -23.21 -18.77
C SER A 153 0.63 -24.70 -18.50
N ASP A 154 -0.47 -25.45 -18.63
CA ASP A 154 -0.46 -26.93 -18.65
C ASP A 154 0.64 -27.50 -19.56
#